data_AF-A0A2D9NHA3-F1
#
_entry.id   AF-A0A2D9NHA3-F1
#
_cell.length_a   1.000
_cell.length_b   1.000
_cell.length_c   1.000
_cell.angle_alpha   90.00
_cell.angle_beta   90.00
_cell.angle_gamma   90.00
#
_symmetry.space_group_name_H-M   'P 1'
#
loop_
_entity.id
_entity.type
_entity.pdbx_description
1 polymer ?
#
loop_
_entity_poly.entity_id
_entity_poly.type
_entity_poly.pdbx_seq_one_letter_code
_entity_poly.pdbx_strand_id
1 'polypeptide(L)'
;MEDWKSLIDQAMQKETTDVIGAHSTYGQAVRVALSEAQMLLGDLEAAQIIESIYGALVAYSQQVMLRMKAEDPEIGGVDHAFRAGQAYGVSCVLNHLIDQLTDVAGITALGALDDFSDTLHEEIIIQGRAAGLTVELLDAKGDILYE
;
A
#
# COMPACT_ATOMS: atom_id res chain seq x y z
N MET A 1 25.10 3.57 9.05
CA MET A 1 23.64 3.37 8.93
C MET A 1 23.45 1.95 8.45
N GLU A 2 22.70 1.12 9.17
CA GLU A 2 22.41 -0.25 8.69
C GLU A 2 21.52 -0.16 7.45
N ASP A 3 21.80 -0.99 6.45
CA ASP A 3 20.95 -1.10 5.27
C ASP A 3 19.67 -1.91 5.58
N TRP A 4 18.66 -1.78 4.72
CA TRP A 4 17.39 -2.45 4.91
C TRP A 4 17.48 -3.98 4.83
N LYS A 5 18.49 -4.54 4.12
CA LYS A 5 18.68 -6.00 3.99
C LYS A 5 19.12 -6.58 5.33
N SER A 6 20.08 -5.93 5.99
CA SER A 6 20.55 -6.32 7.31
C SER A 6 19.42 -6.23 8.35
N LEU A 7 18.57 -5.21 8.26
CA LEU A 7 17.40 -5.08 9.13
C LEU A 7 16.40 -6.23 8.92
N ILE A 8 16.16 -6.65 7.67
CA ILE A 8 15.34 -7.84 7.38
C ILE A 8 15.97 -9.09 7.99
N ASP A 9 17.27 -9.31 7.80
CA ASP A 9 17.96 -10.49 8.37
C ASP A 9 17.84 -10.52 9.90
N GLN A 10 17.93 -9.36 10.56
CA GLN A 10 17.74 -9.24 12.01
C GLN A 10 16.29 -9.51 12.43
N ALA A 11 15.31 -9.03 11.67
CA ALA A 11 13.90 -9.27 11.94
C ALA A 11 13.56 -10.76 11.83
N MET A 12 14.05 -11.43 10.79
CA MET A 12 13.89 -12.88 10.56
C MET A 12 14.38 -13.72 11.74
N GLN A 13 15.49 -13.33 12.38
CA GLN A 13 16.02 -14.02 13.56
C GLN A 13 15.10 -13.89 14.80
N LYS A 14 14.25 -12.86 14.84
CA LYS A 14 13.37 -12.55 15.96
C LYS A 14 11.94 -13.09 15.80
N GLU A 15 11.50 -13.46 14.59
CA GLU A 15 10.10 -13.80 14.28
C GLU A 15 9.45 -14.83 15.21
N THR A 16 10.23 -15.76 15.74
CA THR A 16 9.73 -16.84 16.60
C THR A 16 9.94 -16.60 18.10
N THR A 17 10.80 -15.65 18.45
CA THR A 17 11.26 -15.43 19.84
C THR A 17 10.85 -14.07 20.40
N ASP A 18 10.70 -13.07 19.53
CA ASP A 18 10.27 -11.71 19.83
C ASP A 18 9.51 -11.12 18.63
N VAL A 19 8.22 -11.45 18.54
CA VAL A 19 7.35 -11.02 17.44
C VAL A 19 7.20 -9.50 17.39
N ILE A 20 7.13 -8.83 18.54
CA ILE A 20 7.00 -7.37 18.62
C ILE A 20 8.30 -6.71 18.14
N GLY A 21 9.45 -7.23 18.57
CA GLY A 21 10.76 -6.78 18.09
C GLY A 21 10.96 -7.02 16.60
N ALA A 22 10.52 -8.17 16.07
CA ALA A 22 10.55 -8.47 14.64
C ALA A 22 9.69 -7.47 13.84
N HIS A 23 8.43 -7.24 14.28
CA HIS A 23 7.52 -6.25 13.69
C HIS A 23 8.16 -4.85 13.64
N SER A 24 8.71 -4.37 14.75
CA SER A 24 9.37 -3.06 14.80
C SER A 24 10.59 -2.99 13.87
N THR A 25 11.36 -4.08 13.77
CA THR A 25 12.56 -4.14 12.92
C THR A 25 12.17 -4.12 11.43
N TYR A 26 11.11 -4.84 11.04
CA TYR A 26 10.57 -4.78 9.67
C TYR A 26 10.06 -3.38 9.31
N GLY A 27 9.34 -2.71 10.21
CA GLY A 27 8.92 -1.32 9.99
C GLY A 27 10.10 -0.35 9.80
N GLN A 28 11.24 -0.61 10.46
CA GLN A 28 12.46 0.17 10.23
C GLN A 28 13.08 -0.14 8.86
N ALA A 29 13.11 -1.42 8.46
CA ALA A 29 13.61 -1.82 7.15
C ALA A 29 12.84 -1.13 6.01
N VAL A 30 11.51 -1.06 6.11
CA VAL A 30 10.64 -0.34 5.16
C VAL A 30 11.06 1.13 5.05
N ARG A 31 11.19 1.85 6.17
CA ARG A 31 11.59 3.27 6.15
C ARG A 31 12.95 3.50 5.51
N VAL A 32 13.92 2.64 5.81
CA VAL A 32 15.28 2.74 5.23
C VAL A 32 15.25 2.45 3.73
N ALA A 33 14.52 1.42 3.29
CA ALA A 33 14.38 1.07 1.88
C ALA A 33 13.70 2.19 1.07
N LEU A 34 12.62 2.78 1.59
CA LEU A 34 11.93 3.89 0.93
C LEU A 34 12.80 5.15 0.88
N SER A 35 13.55 5.44 1.95
CA SER A 35 14.52 6.55 1.93
C SER A 35 15.61 6.34 0.88
N GLU A 36 16.07 5.10 0.67
CA GLU A 36 17.02 4.76 -0.38
C GLU A 36 16.39 4.92 -1.77
N ALA A 37 15.17 4.42 -1.98
CA ALA A 37 14.44 4.59 -3.22
C ALA A 37 14.21 6.07 -3.57
N GLN A 38 13.83 6.90 -2.61
CA GLN A 38 13.64 8.35 -2.80
C GLN A 38 14.91 9.05 -3.31
N MET A 39 16.10 8.62 -2.86
CA MET A 39 17.36 9.19 -3.36
C MET A 39 17.61 8.81 -4.83
N LEU A 40 17.16 7.63 -5.27
CA LEU A 40 17.29 7.17 -6.65
C LEU A 40 16.32 7.88 -7.61
N LEU A 41 15.19 8.37 -7.10
CA LEU A 41 14.18 9.07 -7.89
C LEU A 41 14.61 10.43 -8.46
N GLY A 42 15.82 10.88 -8.16
CA GLY A 42 16.43 11.99 -8.91
C GLY A 42 16.77 11.63 -10.36
N ASP A 43 16.84 10.35 -10.69
CA ASP A 43 17.02 9.84 -12.05
C ASP A 43 15.67 9.65 -12.77
N LEU A 44 15.58 10.12 -14.01
CA LEU A 44 14.34 10.07 -14.79
C LEU A 44 13.88 8.64 -15.07
N GLU A 45 14.79 7.72 -15.36
CA GLU A 45 14.44 6.32 -15.66
C GLU A 45 13.88 5.65 -14.41
N ALA A 46 14.51 5.88 -13.25
CA ALA A 46 14.00 5.41 -11.96
C ALA A 46 12.60 5.97 -11.66
N ALA A 47 12.38 7.27 -11.89
CA ALA A 47 11.09 7.90 -11.69
C ALA A 47 9.99 7.32 -12.60
N GLN A 48 10.29 7.11 -13.88
CA GLN A 48 9.36 6.49 -14.83
C GLN A 48 9.01 5.03 -14.50
N ILE A 49 9.97 4.28 -13.95
CA ILE A 49 9.72 2.91 -13.47
C ILE A 49 8.72 2.94 -12.30
N ILE A 50 8.92 3.81 -11.31
CA ILE A 50 7.99 3.92 -10.17
C ILE A 50 6.61 4.41 -10.63
N GLU A 51 6.53 5.39 -11.52
CA GLU A 51 5.26 5.85 -12.11
C GLU A 51 4.52 4.70 -12.83
N SER A 52 5.24 3.87 -13.57
CA SER A 52 4.66 2.71 -14.26
C SER A 52 4.14 1.65 -13.29
N ILE A 53 4.88 1.39 -12.20
CA ILE A 53 4.46 0.46 -11.14
C ILE A 53 3.20 1.01 -10.44
N TYR A 54 3.18 2.31 -10.15
CA TYR A 54 2.02 2.98 -9.57
C TYR A 54 0.78 2.78 -10.43
N GLY A 55 0.88 3.13 -11.72
CA GLY A 55 -0.23 2.97 -12.66
C GLY A 55 -0.71 1.51 -12.77
N ALA A 56 0.20 0.54 -12.71
CA ALA A 56 -0.15 -0.89 -12.72
C ALA A 56 -0.93 -1.32 -11.47
N LEU A 57 -0.51 -0.87 -10.28
CA LEU A 57 -1.19 -1.16 -9.02
C LEU A 57 -2.60 -0.54 -8.97
N VAL A 58 -2.72 0.71 -9.42
CA VAL A 58 -4.01 1.40 -9.55
C VAL A 58 -4.95 0.65 -10.49
N ALA A 59 -4.47 0.32 -11.70
CA ALA A 59 -5.25 -0.39 -12.70
C ALA A 59 -5.69 -1.78 -12.18
N TYR A 60 -4.80 -2.48 -11.46
CA TYR A 60 -5.11 -3.77 -10.87
C TYR A 60 -6.18 -3.68 -9.77
N SER A 61 -6.06 -2.71 -8.86
CA SER A 61 -7.07 -2.49 -7.82
C SER A 61 -8.45 -2.22 -8.43
N GLN A 62 -8.52 -1.35 -9.45
CA GLN A 62 -9.75 -1.09 -10.18
C GLN A 62 -10.29 -2.31 -10.93
N GLN A 63 -9.41 -3.13 -11.51
CA GLN A 63 -9.81 -4.38 -12.15
C GLN A 63 -10.50 -5.33 -11.16
N VAL A 64 -9.99 -5.43 -9.93
CA VAL A 64 -10.59 -6.24 -8.85
C VAL A 64 -11.96 -5.67 -8.46
N MET A 65 -12.06 -4.35 -8.26
CA MET A 65 -13.29 -3.67 -7.87
C MET A 65 -14.40 -3.78 -8.93
N LEU A 66 -14.05 -3.56 -10.21
CA LEU A 66 -14.98 -3.73 -11.33
C LEU A 66 -15.45 -5.17 -11.46
N ARG A 67 -14.56 -6.14 -11.24
CA ARG A 67 -14.91 -7.55 -11.25
C ARG A 67 -15.84 -7.92 -10.10
N MET A 68 -15.57 -7.44 -8.88
CA MET A 68 -16.48 -7.61 -7.74
C MET A 68 -17.87 -7.07 -8.05
N LYS A 69 -17.95 -5.87 -8.64
CA LYS A 69 -19.23 -5.28 -9.07
C LYS A 69 -19.95 -6.10 -10.14
N ALA A 70 -19.20 -6.73 -11.06
CA ALA A 70 -19.76 -7.56 -12.12
C ALA A 70 -20.21 -8.94 -11.62
N GLU A 71 -19.49 -9.51 -10.64
CA GLU A 71 -19.82 -10.79 -10.01
C GLU A 71 -21.00 -10.67 -9.03
N ASP A 72 -21.31 -9.45 -8.55
CA ASP A 72 -22.39 -9.11 -7.62
C ASP A 72 -22.50 -10.11 -6.44
N PRO A 73 -21.41 -10.33 -5.68
CA PRO A 73 -21.43 -11.26 -4.56
C PRO A 73 -22.32 -10.74 -3.43
N GLU A 74 -22.79 -11.65 -2.59
CA GLU A 74 -23.46 -11.28 -1.34
C GLU A 74 -22.53 -10.39 -0.50
N ILE A 75 -23.01 -9.20 -0.13
CA ILE A 75 -22.26 -8.24 0.69
C ILE A 75 -21.94 -8.87 2.04
N GLY A 76 -20.67 -8.82 2.46
CA GLY A 76 -20.19 -9.49 3.67
C GLY A 76 -19.97 -11.01 3.49
N GLY A 77 -20.35 -11.59 2.36
CA GLY A 77 -20.01 -12.96 1.99
C GLY A 77 -18.52 -13.13 1.72
N VAL A 78 -18.07 -14.39 1.68
CA VAL A 78 -16.64 -14.72 1.52
C VAL A 78 -16.03 -14.12 0.26
N ASP A 79 -16.74 -14.17 -0.87
CA ASP A 79 -16.25 -13.63 -2.14
C ASP A 79 -16.18 -12.10 -2.13
N HIS A 80 -17.17 -11.43 -1.53
CA HIS A 80 -17.15 -9.97 -1.33
C HIS A 80 -15.99 -9.57 -0.43
N ALA A 81 -15.84 -10.21 0.73
CA ALA A 81 -14.78 -9.92 1.68
C ALA A 81 -13.39 -10.18 1.11
N PHE A 82 -13.20 -11.26 0.34
CA PHE A 82 -11.92 -11.55 -0.28
C PHE A 82 -11.56 -10.52 -1.36
N ARG A 83 -12.51 -10.12 -2.20
CA ARG A 83 -12.31 -9.08 -3.22
C ARG A 83 -12.04 -7.71 -2.60
N ALA A 84 -12.81 -7.34 -1.57
CA ALA A 84 -12.62 -6.09 -0.84
C ALA A 84 -11.24 -6.07 -0.16
N GLY A 85 -10.85 -7.16 0.52
CA GLY A 85 -9.53 -7.29 1.13
C GLY A 85 -8.38 -7.28 0.12
N GLN A 86 -8.57 -7.92 -1.05
CA GLN A 86 -7.61 -7.90 -2.15
C GLN A 86 -7.37 -6.47 -2.67
N ALA A 87 -8.44 -5.72 -2.95
CA ALA A 87 -8.33 -4.33 -3.39
C ALA A 87 -7.75 -3.43 -2.30
N TYR A 88 -8.18 -3.62 -1.04
CA TYR A 88 -7.71 -2.86 0.11
C TYR A 88 -6.22 -3.05 0.36
N GLY A 89 -5.71 -4.28 0.33
CA GLY A 89 -4.29 -4.56 0.50
C GLY A 89 -3.42 -3.89 -0.58
N VAL A 90 -3.85 -3.89 -1.83
CA VAL A 90 -3.15 -3.18 -2.92
C VAL A 90 -3.18 -1.68 -2.68
N SER A 91 -4.32 -1.15 -2.24
CA SER A 91 -4.45 0.27 -1.93
C SER A 91 -3.57 0.68 -0.75
N CYS A 92 -3.45 -0.11 0.31
CA CYS A 92 -2.51 0.18 1.40
C CYS A 92 -1.05 0.25 0.93
N VAL A 93 -0.66 -0.58 -0.05
CA VAL A 93 0.69 -0.52 -0.64
C VAL A 93 0.89 0.77 -1.42
N LEU A 94 -0.10 1.19 -2.21
CA LEU A 94 -0.06 2.49 -2.87
C LEU A 94 0.03 3.61 -1.83
N ASN A 95 -0.98 3.68 -0.96
CA ASN A 95 -1.25 4.81 -0.11
C ASN A 95 -0.33 4.98 1.10
N HIS A 96 0.31 3.90 1.57
CA HIS A 96 1.11 3.95 2.80
C HIS A 96 2.57 3.57 2.59
N LEU A 97 2.94 3.07 1.42
CA LEU A 97 4.34 2.79 1.05
C LEU A 97 4.78 3.65 -0.12
N ILE A 98 4.08 3.57 -1.26
CA ILE A 98 4.52 4.24 -2.49
C ILE A 98 4.26 5.76 -2.42
N ASP A 99 3.17 6.22 -1.83
CA ASP A 99 2.87 7.65 -1.67
C ASP A 99 3.90 8.39 -0.78
N GLN A 100 4.72 7.67 -0.01
CA GLN A 100 5.87 8.28 0.67
C GLN A 100 6.97 8.74 -0.30
N LEU A 101 6.93 8.29 -1.56
CA LEU A 101 7.84 8.67 -2.61
C LEU A 101 7.31 9.91 -3.33
N THR A 102 8.08 10.99 -3.25
CA THR A 102 7.72 12.28 -3.82
C THR A 102 8.48 12.54 -5.11
N ASP A 103 7.76 13.05 -6.12
CA ASP A 103 8.38 13.64 -7.31
C ASP A 103 8.82 15.08 -7.01
N VAL A 104 9.94 15.21 -6.31
CA VAL A 104 10.54 16.51 -5.98
C VAL A 104 10.99 17.30 -7.22
N ALA A 105 11.16 16.66 -8.37
CA ALA A 105 11.58 17.31 -9.61
C ALA A 105 10.40 17.76 -10.50
N GLY A 106 9.18 17.29 -10.23
CA GLY A 106 7.98 17.58 -11.02
C GLY A 106 8.06 17.08 -12.46
N ILE A 107 8.74 15.95 -12.67
CA ILE A 107 9.05 15.37 -13.98
C ILE A 107 8.11 14.22 -14.38
N THR A 108 7.27 13.75 -13.46
CA THR A 108 6.31 12.65 -13.60
C THR A 108 4.90 13.09 -13.18
N ALA A 109 3.90 12.22 -13.40
CA ALA A 109 2.55 12.43 -12.88
C ALA A 109 2.33 11.88 -11.46
N LEU A 110 3.39 11.53 -10.71
CA LEU A 110 3.26 10.86 -9.40
C LEU A 110 2.34 11.60 -8.42
N GLY A 111 2.40 12.93 -8.35
CA GLY A 111 1.49 13.70 -7.47
C GLY A 111 0.03 13.65 -7.89
N ALA A 112 -0.28 13.57 -9.19
CA ALA A 112 -1.67 13.40 -9.65
C ALA A 112 -2.18 11.97 -9.47
N LEU A 113 -1.26 11.00 -9.50
CA LEU A 113 -1.56 9.59 -9.24
C LEU A 113 -1.81 9.35 -7.74
N ASP A 114 -1.08 10.05 -6.86
CA ASP A 114 -1.31 10.14 -5.41
C ASP A 114 -2.74 10.60 -5.09
N ASP A 115 -3.14 11.78 -5.57
CA ASP A 115 -4.51 12.30 -5.40
C ASP A 115 -5.59 11.33 -5.91
N PHE A 116 -5.32 10.65 -7.03
CA PHE A 116 -6.24 9.66 -7.58
C PHE A 116 -6.36 8.41 -6.71
N SER A 117 -5.24 7.91 -6.18
CA SER A 117 -5.23 6.72 -5.34
C SER A 117 -5.91 6.98 -4.00
N ASP A 118 -5.79 8.17 -3.43
CA ASP A 118 -6.52 8.57 -2.22
C ASP A 118 -8.02 8.39 -2.41
N THR A 119 -8.55 8.93 -3.52
CA THR A 119 -9.98 8.82 -3.87
C THR A 119 -10.39 7.35 -4.02
N LEU A 120 -9.55 6.55 -4.69
CA LEU A 120 -9.78 5.12 -4.85
C LEU A 120 -9.77 4.39 -3.49
N HIS A 121 -8.86 4.74 -2.60
CA HIS A 121 -8.73 4.15 -1.28
C HIS A 121 -10.00 4.38 -0.45
N GLU A 122 -10.55 5.60 -0.47
CA GLU A 122 -11.82 5.93 0.18
C GLU A 122 -12.99 5.08 -0.34
N GLU A 123 -13.07 4.85 -1.66
CA GLU A 123 -14.09 3.97 -2.25
C GLU A 123 -13.92 2.51 -1.80
N ILE A 124 -12.68 2.04 -1.67
CA ILE A 124 -12.38 0.68 -1.22
C ILE A 124 -12.69 0.50 0.27
N ILE A 125 -12.45 1.51 1.11
CA ILE A 125 -12.82 1.49 2.54
C ILE A 125 -14.31 1.22 2.71
N ILE A 126 -15.17 1.79 1.87
CA ILE A 126 -16.62 1.52 1.91
C ILE A 126 -16.89 0.02 1.75
N GLN A 127 -16.18 -0.65 0.83
CA GLN A 127 -16.30 -2.08 0.61
C GLN A 127 -15.68 -2.89 1.76
N GLY A 128 -14.54 -2.45 2.31
CA GLY A 128 -13.91 -3.08 3.46
C GLY A 128 -14.81 -3.07 4.70
N ARG A 129 -15.48 -1.94 4.97
CA ARG A 129 -16.50 -1.82 6.03
C ARG A 129 -17.71 -2.71 5.76
N ALA A 130 -18.22 -2.70 4.53
CA ALA A 130 -19.36 -3.53 4.15
C ALA A 130 -19.05 -5.04 4.23
N ALA A 131 -17.80 -5.42 4.01
CA ALA A 131 -17.31 -6.79 4.18
C ALA A 131 -17.22 -7.22 5.66
N GLY A 132 -17.40 -6.29 6.60
CA GLY A 132 -17.26 -6.56 8.03
C GLY A 132 -15.81 -6.91 8.42
N LEU A 133 -14.83 -6.35 7.71
CA LEU A 133 -13.41 -6.55 8.05
C LEU A 133 -13.17 -6.06 9.49
N THR A 134 -12.75 -6.95 10.37
CA THR A 134 -12.47 -6.66 11.80
C THR A 134 -11.04 -6.17 12.04
N VAL A 135 -10.27 -5.97 10.97
CA VAL A 135 -8.94 -5.37 11.02
C VAL A 135 -9.04 -3.86 11.10
N GLU A 136 -8.08 -3.20 11.75
CA GLU A 136 -7.99 -1.73 11.77
C GLU A 136 -7.84 -1.22 10.34
N LEU A 137 -8.89 -0.58 9.82
CA LEU A 137 -8.84 0.09 8.54
C LEU A 137 -8.12 1.42 8.71
N LEU A 138 -7.31 1.76 7.72
CA LEU A 138 -6.57 3.02 7.65
C LEU A 138 -7.26 3.90 6.63
N ASP A 139 -7.17 5.22 6.81
CA ASP A 139 -7.46 6.16 5.74
C ASP A 139 -6.32 6.20 4.72
N ALA A 140 -6.49 6.96 3.65
CA ALA A 140 -5.47 7.05 2.60
C ALA A 140 -4.12 7.62 3.11
N LYS A 141 -4.10 8.30 4.26
CA LYS A 141 -2.88 8.85 4.86
C LYS A 141 -2.26 7.91 5.90
N GLY A 142 -2.85 6.72 6.08
CA GLY A 142 -2.36 5.68 6.97
C GLY A 142 -2.80 5.88 8.42
N ASP A 143 -3.70 6.82 8.69
CA ASP A 143 -4.26 7.04 10.03
C ASP A 143 -5.38 6.03 10.31
N ILE A 144 -5.45 5.55 11.55
CA ILE A 144 -6.47 4.56 11.94
C ILE A 144 -7.86 5.21 11.89
N LEU A 145 -8.77 4.56 11.16
CA LEU A 145 -10.19 4.90 11.15
C LEU A 145 -10.85 4.33 12.41
N TYR A 146 -10.93 5.16 13.45
CA TYR A 146 -11.79 4.87 14.59
C TYR A 146 -13.26 5.01 14.15
N GLU A 147 -14.07 3.98 14.44
CA GLU A 147 -15.52 3.97 14.15
C GLU A 147 -16.28 5.14 14.78
#